data_AF-X0VGF8-F1
#
_entry.id   AF-X0VGF8-F1
#
_cell.length_a   1.000
_cell.length_b   1.000
_cell.length_c   1.000
_cell.angle_alpha   90.00
_cell.angle_beta   90.00
_cell.angle_gamma   90.00
#
_symmetry.space_group_name_H-M   'P 1'
#
loop_
_entity.id
_entity.type
_entity.pdbx_description
1 polymer ?
#
loop_
_entity_poly.entity_id
_entity_poly.type
_entity_poly.pdbx_seq_one_letter_code
_entity_poly.pdbx_strand_id
1 'polypeptide(L)'
;MKNKRPAVGFISPPAWFDPAPAEFPRVCVEEVRTQQASLPLPDFDYKLRSIASIQDELNLCARTLRAAGCDLIAQIGSPFAWACALSEKEARDRCDAMAYAAGIPALMMG
;
A
#
# COMPACT_ATOMS: atom_id res chain seq x y z
N MET A 1 4.13 15.93 24.55
CA MET A 1 3.66 14.75 23.79
C MET A 1 4.88 13.88 23.52
N LYS A 2 4.88 12.60 23.90
CA LYS A 2 6.05 11.72 23.64
C LYS A 2 6.24 11.61 22.11
N ASN A 3 7.47 11.80 21.62
CA ASN A 3 7.84 11.63 20.20
C ASN A 3 7.39 10.24 19.72
N LYS A 4 6.24 10.15 19.06
CA LYS A 4 5.78 8.92 18.42
C LYS A 4 6.68 8.71 17.20
N ARG A 5 7.42 7.60 17.17
CA ARG A 5 8.19 7.22 15.98
C ARG A 5 7.20 7.01 14.81
N PRO A 6 7.45 7.63 13.65
CA PRO A 6 6.59 7.48 12.48
C PRO A 6 6.45 6.00 12.11
N ALA A 7 5.26 5.62 11.68
CA ALA A 7 4.97 4.25 11.27
C ALA A 7 4.47 4.20 9.81
N VAL A 8 5.13 3.39 8.98
CA VAL A 8 4.75 3.18 7.58
C VAL A 8 4.10 1.81 7.44
N GLY A 9 2.90 1.77 6.89
CA GLY A 9 2.18 0.54 6.56
C GLY A 9 2.38 0.17 5.11
N PHE A 10 2.84 -1.05 4.85
CA PHE A 10 3.07 -1.57 3.52
C PHE A 10 1.92 -2.50 3.10
N ILE A 11 1.30 -2.23 1.95
CA ILE A 11 0.36 -3.15 1.32
C ILE A 11 1.15 -4.00 0.32
N SER A 12 1.27 -5.29 0.62
CA SER A 12 2.01 -6.22 -0.21
C SER A 12 1.13 -6.92 -1.23
N PRO A 13 1.67 -7.30 -2.40
CA PRO A 13 0.95 -8.07 -3.39
C PRO A 13 0.36 -9.36 -2.81
N PRO A 14 -0.75 -9.88 -3.40
CA PRO A 14 -1.36 -11.11 -2.92
C PRO A 14 -0.43 -12.32 -3.07
N ALA A 15 -0.40 -13.20 -2.06
CA ALA A 15 0.44 -14.40 -2.05
C ALA A 15 1.95 -14.12 -2.29
N TRP A 16 2.43 -12.91 -1.97
CA TRP A 16 3.83 -12.53 -2.12
C TRP A 16 4.43 -12.07 -0.78
N PHE A 17 5.52 -12.71 -0.35
CA PHE A 17 6.28 -12.25 0.81
C PHE A 17 7.21 -11.10 0.41
N ASP A 18 6.69 -9.89 0.52
CA ASP A 18 7.39 -8.66 0.14
C ASP A 18 8.45 -8.27 1.18
N PRO A 19 9.73 -8.12 0.78
CA PRO A 19 10.81 -7.75 1.69
C PRO A 19 10.85 -6.25 2.01
N ALA A 20 10.15 -5.39 1.25
CA ALA A 20 10.21 -3.95 1.39
C ALA A 20 9.99 -3.43 2.83
N PRO A 21 9.06 -3.95 3.64
CA PRO A 21 8.86 -3.48 5.01
C PRO A 21 10.05 -3.73 5.94
N ALA A 22 10.85 -4.79 5.66
CA ALA A 22 12.06 -5.12 6.42
C ALA A 22 13.30 -4.38 5.89
N GLU A 23 13.33 -4.08 4.59
CA GLU A 23 14.43 -3.35 3.95
C GLU A 23 14.33 -1.85 4.17
N PHE A 24 13.12 -1.29 4.20
CA PHE A 24 12.87 0.15 4.27
C PHE A 24 13.55 0.84 5.48
N PRO A 25 13.48 0.31 6.72
CA PRO A 25 14.18 0.91 7.85
C PRO A 25 15.69 1.00 7.68
N ARG A 26 16.30 0.16 6.83
CA ARG A 26 17.76 0.12 6.61
C ARG A 26 18.25 1.26 5.72
N VAL A 27 17.36 1.87 4.96
CA VAL A 27 17.67 2.99 4.05
C VAL A 27 17.14 4.33 4.57
N CYS A 28 16.29 4.32 5.60
CA CYS A 28 15.82 5.54 6.25
C CYS A 28 16.92 6.17 7.12
N VAL A 29 17.05 7.50 7.03
CA VAL A 29 17.94 8.29 7.91
C VAL A 29 17.43 8.30 9.36
N GLU A 30 16.10 8.32 9.51
CA GLU A 30 15.43 8.31 10.81
C GLU A 30 14.86 6.94 11.14
N GLU A 31 14.68 6.66 12.43
CA GLU A 31 14.08 5.42 12.88
C GLU A 31 12.58 5.39 12.57
N VAL A 32 12.20 4.53 11.62
CA VAL A 32 10.81 4.32 11.19
C VAL A 32 10.35 2.93 11.63
N ARG A 33 9.14 2.83 12.17
CA ARG A 33 8.48 1.53 12.38
C ARG A 33 7.76 1.11 11.12
N THR A 34 7.80 -0.17 10.79
CA THR A 34 7.08 -0.70 9.63
C THR A 34 6.03 -1.72 10.07
N GLN A 35 4.94 -1.76 9.31
CA GLN A 35 3.93 -2.80 9.39
C GLN A 35 3.58 -3.25 7.98
N GLN A 36 2.98 -4.43 7.85
CA GLN A 36 2.66 -5.02 6.56
C GLN A 36 1.26 -5.62 6.61
N ALA A 37 0.51 -5.43 5.53
CA ALA A 37 -0.73 -6.14 5.26
C ALA A 37 -0.64 -6.73 3.85
N SER A 38 -0.78 -8.05 3.74
CA SER A 38 -0.93 -8.70 2.44
C SER A 38 -2.37 -8.55 1.97
N LEU A 39 -2.56 -8.32 0.67
CA LEU A 39 -3.88 -8.39 0.05
C LEU A 39 -4.47 -9.81 0.26
N PRO A 40 -5.71 -9.93 0.77
CA PRO A 40 -6.30 -11.22 1.17
C PRO A 40 -6.87 -11.99 -0.03
N LEU A 41 -6.06 -12.17 -1.08
CA LEU A 41 -6.42 -12.84 -2.34
C LEU A 41 -5.46 -14.02 -2.58
N PRO A 42 -5.66 -15.18 -1.91
CA PRO A 42 -4.71 -16.30 -1.99
C PRO A 42 -4.59 -16.92 -3.38
N ASP A 43 -5.67 -16.87 -4.19
CA ASP A 43 -5.73 -17.47 -5.52
C ASP A 43 -5.60 -16.43 -6.65
N PHE A 44 -4.91 -15.31 -6.39
CA PHE A 44 -4.81 -14.20 -7.32
C PHE A 44 -4.04 -14.57 -8.60
N ASP A 45 -4.65 -14.34 -9.77
CA ASP A 45 -4.14 -14.83 -11.06
C ASP A 45 -3.19 -13.86 -11.79
N TYR A 46 -2.94 -12.68 -11.20
CA TYR A 46 -2.04 -11.64 -11.74
C TYR A 46 -2.35 -11.14 -13.16
N LYS A 47 -3.56 -11.41 -13.69
CA LYS A 47 -3.98 -10.79 -14.96
C LYS A 47 -4.22 -9.30 -14.75
N LEU A 48 -3.92 -8.49 -15.78
CA LEU A 48 -4.10 -7.03 -15.71
C LEU A 48 -5.51 -6.61 -15.27
N ARG A 49 -6.55 -7.32 -15.74
CA ARG A 49 -7.94 -7.05 -15.35
C ARG A 49 -8.18 -7.35 -13.87
N SER A 50 -7.63 -8.44 -13.36
CA SER A 50 -7.71 -8.79 -11.94
C SER A 50 -6.99 -7.75 -11.09
N ILE A 51 -5.79 -7.30 -11.51
CA ILE A 51 -5.05 -6.21 -10.86
C ILE A 51 -5.84 -4.89 -10.84
N ALA A 52 -6.51 -4.57 -11.94
CA ALA A 52 -7.31 -3.35 -12.03
C ALA A 52 -8.59 -3.37 -11.16
N SER A 53 -9.04 -4.55 -10.72
CA SER A 53 -10.30 -4.69 -9.97
C SER A 53 -10.15 -4.72 -8.45
N ILE A 54 -8.94 -4.63 -7.89
CA ILE A 54 -8.70 -4.86 -6.45
C ILE A 54 -8.77 -3.62 -5.55
N GLN A 55 -9.40 -2.54 -6.01
CA GLN A 55 -9.38 -1.27 -5.27
C GLN A 55 -9.99 -1.41 -3.87
N ASP A 56 -11.01 -2.24 -3.70
CA ASP A 56 -11.67 -2.44 -2.41
C ASP A 56 -10.75 -3.17 -1.41
N GLU A 57 -9.98 -4.14 -1.87
CA GLU A 57 -8.99 -4.85 -1.07
C GLU A 57 -7.83 -3.93 -0.68
N LEU A 58 -7.36 -3.09 -1.61
CA LEU A 58 -6.36 -2.05 -1.31
C LEU A 58 -6.87 -1.10 -0.21
N ASN A 59 -8.10 -0.62 -0.35
CA ASN A 59 -8.74 0.26 0.61
C ASN A 59 -8.92 -0.42 1.99
N LEU A 60 -9.26 -1.72 2.01
CA LEU A 60 -9.36 -2.51 3.23
C LEU A 60 -8.01 -2.61 3.95
N CYS A 61 -6.94 -2.96 3.24
CA CYS A 61 -5.59 -3.02 3.80
C CYS A 61 -5.15 -1.65 4.33
N ALA A 62 -5.43 -0.57 3.60
CA ALA A 62 -5.10 0.80 4.00
C ALA A 62 -5.79 1.19 5.32
N ARG A 63 -7.09 0.89 5.47
CA ARG A 63 -7.84 1.08 6.74
C ARG A 63 -7.29 0.23 7.88
N THR A 64 -6.94 -1.02 7.62
CA THR A 64 -6.37 -1.93 8.62
C THR A 64 -5.03 -1.39 9.14
N LEU A 65 -4.14 -0.96 8.25
CA LEU A 65 -2.85 -0.38 8.62
C LEU A 65 -3.01 0.94 9.37
N ARG A 66 -3.97 1.79 8.98
CA ARG A 66 -4.34 2.97 9.75
C ARG A 66 -4.77 2.61 11.17
N ALA A 67 -5.68 1.64 11.33
CA ALA A 67 -6.15 1.18 12.63
C ALA A 67 -5.01 0.59 13.48
N ALA A 68 -4.00 -0.01 12.84
CA ALA A 68 -2.79 -0.49 13.47
C ALA A 68 -1.80 0.65 13.87
N GLY A 69 -2.14 1.91 13.60
CA GLY A 69 -1.41 3.09 14.05
C GLY A 69 -0.36 3.62 13.07
N CYS A 70 -0.41 3.18 11.81
CA CYS A 70 0.41 3.77 10.74
C CYS A 70 0.01 5.22 10.44
N ASP A 71 1.00 5.98 10.00
CA ASP A 71 0.93 7.40 9.67
C ASP A 71 1.02 7.64 8.14
N LEU A 72 1.53 6.66 7.39
CA LEU A 72 1.65 6.63 5.93
C LEU A 72 1.35 5.22 5.42
N ILE A 73 0.68 5.12 4.27
CA ILE A 73 0.47 3.85 3.55
C ILE A 73 1.33 3.82 2.29
N ALA A 74 2.03 2.72 2.05
CA ALA A 74 2.78 2.46 0.82
C ALA A 74 2.27 1.16 0.19
N GLN A 75 1.74 1.22 -1.03
CA GLN A 75 1.42 0.04 -1.80
C GLN A 75 2.62 -0.36 -2.67
N ILE A 76 2.98 -1.65 -2.61
CA ILE A 76 4.14 -2.19 -3.31
C ILE A 76 3.72 -2.98 -4.54
N GLY A 77 4.35 -2.65 -5.67
CA GLY A 77 4.14 -3.29 -6.96
C GLY A 77 3.54 -2.32 -7.98
N SER A 78 4.38 -1.87 -8.92
CA SER A 78 4.01 -0.97 -10.01
C SER A 78 2.76 -1.35 -10.82
N PRO A 79 2.49 -2.64 -11.10
CA PRO A 79 1.28 -3.02 -11.82
C PRO A 79 -0.02 -2.58 -11.14
N PHE A 80 -0.08 -2.47 -9.82
CA PHE A 80 -1.33 -2.13 -9.13
C PHE A 80 -1.77 -0.67 -9.34
N ALA A 81 -0.81 0.25 -9.50
CA ALA A 81 -1.12 1.63 -9.90
C ALA A 81 -1.55 1.70 -11.37
N TRP A 82 -0.89 0.94 -12.25
CA TRP A 82 -0.95 1.16 -13.70
C TRP A 82 -1.80 0.16 -14.50
N ALA A 83 -2.16 -0.99 -13.96
CA ALA A 83 -2.85 -2.03 -14.72
C ALA A 83 -4.18 -1.50 -15.27
N CYS A 84 -4.31 -1.49 -16.60
CA CYS A 84 -5.47 -0.96 -17.33
C CYS A 84 -5.76 0.53 -17.08
N ALA A 85 -4.82 1.31 -16.52
CA ALA A 85 -4.96 2.76 -16.46
C ALA A 85 -4.79 3.36 -17.87
N LEU A 86 -5.74 4.20 -18.30
CA LEU A 86 -5.73 4.90 -19.59
C LEU A 86 -5.00 6.23 -19.53
N SER A 87 -4.70 6.71 -18.32
CA SER A 87 -3.97 7.94 -18.07
C SER A 87 -3.27 7.91 -16.73
N GLU A 88 -2.27 8.78 -16.56
CA GLU A 88 -1.65 8.97 -15.26
C GLU A 88 -2.64 9.44 -14.18
N LYS A 89 -3.71 10.15 -14.57
CA LYS A 89 -4.76 10.57 -13.65
C LYS A 89 -5.46 9.36 -13.05
N GLU A 90 -5.79 8.35 -13.85
CA GLU A 90 -6.43 7.14 -13.35
C GLU A 90 -5.52 6.36 -12.38
N ALA A 91 -4.22 6.32 -12.66
CA ALA A 91 -3.25 5.73 -11.74
C ALA A 91 -3.19 6.50 -10.40
N ARG A 92 -3.19 7.84 -10.45
CA ARG A 92 -3.25 8.70 -9.26
C ARG A 92 -4.56 8.55 -8.48
N ASP A 93 -5.69 8.46 -9.17
CA ASP A 93 -7.01 8.29 -8.55
C ASP A 93 -7.08 7.03 -7.67
N ARG A 94 -6.34 5.96 -7.99
CA ARG A 94 -6.23 4.75 -7.15
C ARG A 94 -5.49 5.00 -5.84
N CYS A 95 -4.42 5.77 -5.91
CA CYS A 95 -3.64 6.21 -4.74
C CYS A 95 -4.49 7.14 -3.86
N ASP A 96 -5.20 8.07 -4.47
CA ASP A 96 -6.11 9.00 -3.78
C ASP A 96 -7.26 8.24 -3.11
N ALA A 97 -7.80 7.21 -3.77
CA ALA A 97 -8.83 6.34 -3.17
C ALA A 97 -8.31 5.61 -1.92
N MET A 98 -7.08 5.09 -1.96
CA MET A 98 -6.43 4.50 -0.77
C MET A 98 -6.23 5.53 0.35
N ALA A 99 -5.71 6.72 0.02
CA ALA A 99 -5.49 7.79 0.99
C ALA A 99 -6.80 8.24 1.64
N TYR A 100 -7.84 8.42 0.82
CA TYR A 100 -9.19 8.75 1.27
C TYR A 100 -9.76 7.68 2.19
N ALA A 101 -9.65 6.40 1.81
CA ALA A 101 -10.14 5.29 2.62
C ALA A 101 -9.45 5.20 3.98
N ALA A 102 -8.14 5.46 4.06
CA ALA A 102 -7.37 5.40 5.29
C ALA A 102 -7.43 6.69 6.12
N GLY A 103 -7.81 7.82 5.54
CA GLY A 103 -7.75 9.13 6.20
C GLY A 103 -6.33 9.59 6.56
N ILE A 104 -5.32 9.03 5.88
CA ILE A 104 -3.90 9.36 6.01
C ILE A 104 -3.24 9.34 4.62
N PRO A 105 -2.08 9.98 4.43
CA PRO A 105 -1.37 9.93 3.17
C PRO A 105 -1.11 8.49 2.71
N ALA A 106 -1.22 8.28 1.41
CA ALA A 106 -0.87 7.02 0.75
C ALA A 106 0.04 7.29 -0.45
N LEU A 107 0.84 6.29 -0.79
CA LEU A 107 1.69 6.23 -1.97
C LEU A 107 1.47 4.88 -2.65
N MET A 108 1.43 4.86 -3.97
CA MET A 108 1.54 3.64 -4.76
C MET A 108 2.87 3.69 -5.52
N MET A 109 3.56 2.56 -5.59
CA MET A 109 4.75 2.45 -6.43
C MET A 109 4.32 2.61 -7.90
N GLY A 110 4.85 3.59 -8.63
CA GLY A 110 4.55 3.76 -10.04
C GLY A 110 4.56 5.21 -10.53
#